data_AF-A0AA97L6Z3-F1
#
_entry.id   AF-A0AA97L6Z3-F1
#
_cell.length_a   1.000
_cell.length_b   1.000
_cell.length_c   1.000
_cell.angle_alpha   90.00
_cell.angle_beta   90.00
_cell.angle_gamma   90.00
#
_symmetry.space_group_name_H-M   'P 1'
#
loop_
_entity.id
_entity.type
_entity.pdbx_description
1 polymer ?
#
loop_
_entity_poly.entity_id
_entity_poly.type
_entity_poly.pdbx_seq_one_letter_code
_entity_poly.pdbx_strand_id
1 'polypeptide(L)'
;MAALTYQHLFSLLAVYVIFPGTNAVNCPPSWLAFQQFCYGVVATERTWMDSETRNWAWSDWSPFFYQAWSDGEPNNFGGGEFCVHVSKKDEFKLWNDADCKIKMPSLCKAKL
;
A
#
# COMPACT_ATOMS: atom_id res chain seq x y z
N MET A 1 5.28 28.50 58.12
CA MET A 1 6.18 28.03 57.05
C MET A 1 5.83 26.57 56.75
N ALA A 2 5.63 26.28 55.47
CA ALA A 2 5.16 25.04 54.82
C ALA A 2 5.80 23.74 55.33
N ALA A 3 5.27 22.54 55.17
CA ALA A 3 3.98 22.03 54.70
C ALA A 3 3.92 20.58 55.19
N LEU A 4 2.99 20.27 56.09
CA LEU A 4 2.48 18.91 56.25
C LEU A 4 1.27 18.79 55.31
N THR A 5 1.00 17.59 54.78
CA THR A 5 -0.10 17.19 53.88
C THR A 5 0.20 17.23 52.37
N TYR A 6 0.88 16.21 51.82
CA TYR A 6 0.61 15.73 50.45
C TYR A 6 1.00 14.26 50.23
N GLN A 7 0.57 13.39 51.15
CA GLN A 7 0.41 11.97 50.87
C GLN A 7 -1.10 11.76 50.69
N HIS A 8 -1.53 11.23 49.54
CA HIS A 8 -2.91 10.90 49.17
C HIS A 8 -3.83 12.08 48.76
N LEU A 9 -3.73 12.56 47.52
CA LEU A 9 -4.83 13.23 46.78
C LEU A 9 -4.47 13.41 45.29
N PHE A 10 -4.40 12.33 44.51
CA PHE A 10 -4.59 12.34 43.05
C PHE A 10 -4.99 10.94 42.56
N SER A 11 -6.06 10.42 43.13
CA SER A 11 -6.93 9.49 42.41
C SER A 11 -7.82 10.32 41.48
N LEU A 12 -7.90 9.93 40.21
CA LEU A 12 -8.85 10.37 39.17
C LEU A 12 -8.50 11.66 38.41
N LEU A 13 -7.76 11.52 37.32
CA LEU A 13 -8.11 12.10 36.00
C LEU A 13 -7.35 11.32 34.92
N ALA A 14 -8.07 10.36 34.36
CA ALA A 14 -7.83 9.64 33.12
C ALA A 14 -6.74 10.20 32.18
N VAL A 15 -5.58 9.54 32.18
CA VAL A 15 -4.94 9.19 30.92
C VAL A 15 -5.26 7.70 30.75
N TYR A 16 -6.50 7.33 30.42
CA TYR A 16 -6.91 7.23 29.02
C TYR A 16 -5.73 7.19 28.04
N VAL A 17 -4.81 6.27 28.26
CA VAL A 17 -4.31 5.48 27.12
C VAL A 17 -5.41 4.47 26.82
N ILE A 18 -6.57 4.97 26.36
CA ILE A 18 -7.33 4.24 25.35
C ILE A 18 -6.29 4.14 24.24
N PHE A 19 -5.88 2.94 23.88
CA PHE A 19 -5.27 2.74 22.58
C PHE A 19 -6.15 3.53 21.59
N PRO A 20 -5.66 4.62 20.97
CA PRO A 20 -6.48 5.38 20.04
C PRO A 20 -6.94 4.39 18.98
N GLY A 21 -8.24 4.11 19.02
CA GLY A 21 -8.99 3.13 18.25
C GLY A 21 -8.16 2.03 17.59
N THR A 22 -8.49 0.78 17.92
CA THR A 22 -8.87 -0.09 16.80
C THR A 22 -10.06 0.60 16.13
N ASN A 23 -9.81 1.62 15.30
CA ASN A 23 -10.75 1.96 14.25
C ASN A 23 -10.94 0.62 13.56
N ALA A 24 -12.14 0.06 13.66
CA ALA A 24 -12.49 -1.09 12.87
C ALA A 24 -12.27 -0.65 11.43
N VAL A 25 -11.13 -1.05 10.88
CA VAL A 25 -10.75 -0.72 9.52
C VAL A 25 -11.74 -1.50 8.65
N ASN A 26 -12.81 -0.84 8.22
CA ASN A 26 -13.90 -1.46 7.48
C ASN A 26 -13.47 -1.68 6.02
N CYS A 27 -12.53 -2.59 5.81
CA CYS A 27 -12.23 -3.07 4.46
C CYS A 27 -13.37 -3.96 3.95
N PRO A 28 -13.59 -4.01 2.62
CA PRO A 28 -14.51 -4.99 2.04
C PRO A 28 -14.14 -6.42 2.45
N PRO A 29 -15.09 -7.37 2.48
CA PRO A 29 -14.79 -8.78 2.77
C PRO A 29 -13.65 -9.30 1.87
N SER A 30 -12.71 -10.04 2.47
CA SER A 30 -11.51 -10.58 1.81
C SER A 30 -10.43 -9.56 1.42
N TRP A 31 -10.57 -8.28 1.78
CA TRP A 31 -9.51 -7.29 1.66
C TRP A 31 -8.72 -7.19 2.96
N LEU A 32 -7.43 -6.94 2.84
CA LEU A 32 -6.50 -6.79 3.95
C LEU A 32 -6.34 -5.31 4.31
N ALA A 33 -6.47 -5.01 5.59
CA ALA A 33 -6.19 -3.69 6.13
C ALA A 33 -4.69 -3.53 6.40
N PHE A 34 -4.09 -2.48 5.84
CA PHE A 34 -2.73 -2.09 6.20
C PHE A 34 -2.61 -0.56 6.19
N GLN A 35 -2.24 -0.01 7.35
CA GLN A 35 -2.23 1.44 7.59
C GLN A 35 -3.60 2.08 7.24
N GLN A 36 -3.62 3.12 6.41
CA GLN A 36 -4.83 3.85 6.01
C GLN A 36 -5.41 3.36 4.68
N PHE A 37 -5.11 2.12 4.28
CA PHE A 37 -5.54 1.55 3.02
C PHE A 37 -6.05 0.11 3.18
N CYS A 38 -6.95 -0.27 2.29
CA CYS A 38 -7.38 -1.63 2.06
C CYS A 38 -6.75 -2.17 0.77
N TYR A 39 -6.33 -3.43 0.81
CA TYR A 39 -5.71 -4.11 -0.32
C TYR A 39 -6.49 -5.38 -0.66
N GLY A 40 -6.79 -5.60 -1.94
CA GLY A 40 -7.52 -6.76 -2.40
C GLY A 40 -6.91 -7.34 -3.67
N VAL A 41 -6.80 -8.67 -3.74
CA VAL A 41 -6.38 -9.35 -4.98
C VAL A 41 -7.61 -9.54 -5.86
N VAL A 42 -7.56 -8.96 -7.05
CA VAL A 42 -8.61 -9.08 -8.04
C VAL A 42 -8.12 -10.03 -9.13
N ALA A 43 -8.72 -11.23 -9.17
CA ALA A 43 -8.38 -12.28 -10.13
C ALA A 43 -8.91 -12.00 -11.54
N THR A 44 -9.82 -11.04 -11.71
CA THR A 44 -10.37 -10.68 -13.02
C THR A 44 -9.40 -9.78 -13.79
N GLU A 45 -9.05 -10.24 -14.99
CA GLU A 45 -8.10 -9.59 -15.88
C GLU A 45 -8.69 -8.29 -16.48
N ARG A 46 -7.94 -7.18 -16.41
CA ARG A 46 -8.32 -5.85 -16.95
C ARG A 46 -7.16 -5.26 -17.77
N THR A 47 -7.45 -4.35 -18.70
CA THR A 47 -6.45 -3.69 -19.58
C THR A 47 -6.03 -2.32 -19.03
N TRP A 48 -4.75 -1.96 -19.18
CA TRP A 48 -4.06 -0.84 -18.52
C TRP A 48 -4.05 0.48 -19.33
N MET A 49 -5.18 0.90 -19.88
CA MET A 49 -5.21 1.84 -21.02
C MET A 49 -4.72 3.29 -20.79
N ASP A 50 -4.09 3.63 -19.66
CA ASP A 50 -3.60 4.98 -19.36
C ASP A 50 -2.07 5.08 -19.14
N SER A 51 -1.26 4.04 -19.40
CA SER A 51 0.21 4.07 -19.17
C SER A 51 1.04 4.75 -20.29
N GLU A 52 0.42 5.56 -21.14
CA GLU A 52 1.00 6.12 -22.37
C GLU A 52 1.90 7.36 -22.19
N THR A 53 2.69 7.43 -21.11
CA THR A 53 3.73 8.46 -21.00
C THR A 53 5.09 7.83 -20.70
N ARG A 54 6.16 8.38 -21.30
CA ARG A 54 7.56 7.90 -21.15
C ARG A 54 8.12 8.03 -19.71
N ASN A 55 7.26 8.29 -18.72
CA ASN A 55 7.59 8.44 -17.32
C ASN A 55 6.71 7.50 -16.49
N TRP A 56 7.32 6.72 -15.60
CA TRP A 56 6.59 5.85 -14.68
C TRP A 56 5.70 6.67 -13.74
N ALA A 57 4.44 6.28 -13.63
CA ALA A 57 3.47 6.88 -12.75
C ALA A 57 2.55 5.80 -12.16
N TRP A 58 2.09 6.02 -10.93
CA TRP A 58 1.02 5.19 -10.37
C TRP A 58 -0.32 5.57 -10.99
N SER A 59 -1.18 4.58 -11.23
CA SER A 59 -2.53 4.79 -11.79
C SER A 59 -3.46 5.60 -10.86
N ASP A 60 -3.15 5.67 -9.57
CA ASP A 60 -3.85 6.50 -8.59
C ASP A 60 -3.28 7.94 -8.49
N TRP A 61 -2.34 8.30 -9.38
CA TRP A 61 -1.62 9.57 -9.38
C TRP A 61 -0.83 9.87 -8.10
N SER A 62 -0.60 8.85 -7.27
CA SER A 62 0.26 9.01 -6.11
C SER A 62 1.70 9.29 -6.53
N PRO A 63 2.49 9.97 -5.67
CA PRO A 63 3.86 10.31 -6.02
C PRO A 63 4.74 9.08 -6.29
N PHE A 64 5.49 9.12 -7.39
CA PHE A 64 6.38 8.03 -7.82
C PHE A 64 7.80 8.21 -7.24
N PHE A 65 8.00 7.82 -5.98
CA PHE A 65 9.32 7.91 -5.31
C PHE A 65 9.93 6.54 -4.97
N TYR A 66 9.10 5.58 -4.59
CA TYR A 66 9.54 4.22 -4.28
C TYR A 66 9.69 3.43 -5.57
N GLN A 67 10.79 2.69 -5.69
CA GLN A 67 11.08 1.81 -6.83
C GLN A 67 11.74 0.53 -6.31
N ALA A 68 11.36 -0.62 -6.87
CA ALA A 68 11.89 -1.92 -6.48
C ALA A 68 12.09 -2.84 -7.69
N TRP A 69 12.76 -2.35 -8.72
CA TRP A 69 13.08 -3.13 -9.92
C TRP A 69 13.90 -4.38 -9.60
N SER A 70 13.58 -5.47 -10.28
CA SER A 70 14.42 -6.66 -10.33
C SER A 70 15.75 -6.35 -11.03
N ASP A 71 16.76 -7.18 -10.78
CA ASP A 71 18.07 -7.04 -11.42
C ASP A 71 17.92 -7.07 -12.95
N GLY A 72 18.31 -5.96 -13.60
CA GLY A 72 18.23 -5.79 -15.05
C GLY A 72 16.98 -5.07 -15.54
N GLU A 73 16.03 -4.77 -14.67
CA GLU A 73 14.77 -4.09 -15.03
C GLU A 73 14.78 -2.58 -14.69
N PRO A 74 13.98 -1.75 -15.39
CA PRO A 74 13.15 -2.11 -16.53
C PRO A 74 13.96 -2.24 -17.83
N ASN A 75 13.75 -3.30 -18.59
CA ASN A 75 14.56 -3.62 -19.77
C ASN A 75 13.85 -3.33 -21.11
N ASN A 76 12.55 -3.05 -21.08
CA ASN A 76 11.67 -2.86 -22.22
C ASN A 76 11.83 -3.94 -23.30
N PHE A 77 11.70 -5.21 -22.93
CA PHE A 77 11.97 -6.34 -23.80
C PHE A 77 11.04 -6.31 -25.02
N GLY A 78 11.61 -6.25 -26.23
CA GLY A 78 10.84 -6.15 -27.47
C GLY A 78 10.20 -4.77 -27.71
N GLY A 79 10.46 -3.77 -26.87
CA GLY A 79 10.09 -2.37 -27.08
C GLY A 79 8.64 -2.01 -26.74
N GLY A 80 7.90 -2.89 -26.06
CA GLY A 80 6.47 -2.74 -25.76
C GLY A 80 6.07 -2.86 -24.30
N GLU A 81 7.03 -2.86 -23.36
CA GLU A 81 6.77 -3.14 -21.95
C GLU A 81 6.60 -1.83 -21.16
N PHE A 82 5.33 -1.46 -20.92
CA PHE A 82 4.97 -0.18 -20.31
C PHE A 82 4.08 -0.34 -19.06
N CYS A 83 3.90 -1.58 -18.59
CA CYS A 83 3.17 -1.91 -17.38
C CYS A 83 4.07 -2.64 -16.39
N VAL A 84 3.79 -2.56 -15.10
CA VAL A 84 4.62 -3.22 -14.07
C VAL A 84 3.88 -4.43 -13.52
N HIS A 85 4.60 -5.53 -13.34
CA HIS A 85 4.11 -6.66 -12.56
C HIS A 85 5.13 -7.12 -11.51
N VAL A 86 4.63 -7.89 -10.56
CA VAL A 86 5.43 -8.59 -9.55
C VAL A 86 5.25 -10.08 -9.74
N SER A 87 6.34 -10.83 -9.59
CA SER A 87 6.35 -12.26 -9.89
C SER A 87 6.61 -13.10 -8.64
N LYS A 88 6.16 -14.37 -8.67
CA LYS A 88 6.47 -15.34 -7.60
C LYS A 88 7.98 -15.62 -7.52
N LYS A 89 8.71 -15.52 -8.64
CA LYS A 89 10.18 -15.72 -8.69
C LYS A 89 10.89 -14.77 -7.73
N ASP A 90 10.40 -13.55 -7.62
CA ASP A 90 10.95 -12.50 -6.75
C ASP A 90 10.16 -12.35 -5.45
N GLU A 91 9.45 -13.40 -5.02
CA GLU A 91 8.58 -13.42 -3.84
C GLU A 91 7.55 -12.28 -3.79
N PHE A 92 7.13 -11.77 -4.96
CA PHE A 92 6.28 -10.59 -5.13
C PHE A 92 6.85 -9.28 -4.55
N LYS A 93 8.17 -9.20 -4.40
CA LYS A 93 8.88 -8.04 -3.81
C LYS A 93 9.49 -7.11 -4.86
N LEU A 94 9.87 -7.66 -6.01
CA LEU A 94 10.58 -6.92 -7.07
C LEU A 94 9.74 -6.81 -8.35
N TRP A 95 10.06 -5.78 -9.14
CA TRP A 95 9.27 -5.31 -10.27
C TRP A 95 9.93 -5.66 -11.60
N ASN A 96 9.09 -5.95 -12.59
CA ASN A 96 9.46 -6.16 -13.97
C ASN A 96 8.50 -5.36 -14.85
N ASP A 97 9.00 -4.65 -15.86
CA ASP A 97 8.14 -4.08 -16.89
C ASP A 97 7.64 -5.17 -17.82
N ALA A 98 6.41 -5.06 -18.30
CA ALA A 98 5.76 -6.06 -19.15
C ALA A 98 4.83 -5.40 -20.16
N ASP A 99 4.54 -6.12 -21.24
CA ASP A 99 3.50 -5.74 -22.19
C ASP A 99 2.15 -5.66 -21.46
N CYS A 100 1.54 -4.48 -21.48
CA CYS A 100 0.25 -4.18 -20.86
C CYS A 100 -0.91 -5.05 -21.35
N LYS A 101 -0.75 -5.76 -22.48
CA LYS A 101 -1.74 -6.70 -23.03
C LYS A 101 -1.70 -8.07 -22.34
N ILE A 102 -0.62 -8.37 -21.59
CA ILE A 102 -0.54 -9.61 -20.83
C ILE A 102 -1.58 -9.57 -19.73
N LYS A 103 -2.42 -10.60 -19.70
CA LYS A 103 -3.49 -10.72 -18.71
C LYS A 103 -2.96 -11.38 -17.44
N MET A 104 -3.15 -10.71 -16.31
CA MET A 104 -2.68 -11.16 -15.00
C MET A 104 -3.68 -10.78 -13.91
N PRO A 105 -3.72 -11.49 -12.78
CA PRO A 105 -4.34 -11.00 -11.55
C PRO A 105 -3.72 -9.65 -11.15
N SER A 106 -4.52 -8.81 -10.49
CA SER A 106 -4.08 -7.47 -10.06
C SER A 106 -4.27 -7.26 -8.55
N LEU A 107 -3.49 -6.35 -7.99
CA LEU A 107 -3.65 -5.87 -6.63
C LEU A 107 -4.37 -4.51 -6.67
N CYS A 108 -5.53 -4.41 -6.03
CA CYS A 108 -6.26 -3.16 -5.86
C CYS A 108 -5.95 -2.55 -4.51
N LYS A 109 -5.92 -1.22 -4.47
CA LYS A 109 -5.72 -0.39 -3.28
C LYS A 109 -6.89 0.60 -3.18
N ALA A 110 -7.49 0.72 -2.02
CA ALA A 110 -8.52 1.70 -1.71
C ALA A 110 -8.17 2.42 -0.41
N LYS A 111 -8.42 3.74 -0.36
CA LYS A 111 -8.29 4.52 0.87
C LYS A 111 -9.46 4.19 1.81
N LEU A 112 -9.20 4.16 3.11
CA LEU A 112 -10.24 4.11 4.14
C LEU A 112 -11.13 5.36 4.13
#